data_AF-A0A409WVT4-F1
#
_entry.id   AF-A0A409WVT4-F1
#
_cell.length_a   1.000
_cell.length_b   1.000
_cell.length_c   1.000
_cell.angle_alpha   90.00
_cell.angle_beta   90.00
_cell.angle_gamma   90.00
#
_symmetry.space_group_name_H-M   'P 1'
#
loop_
_entity.id
_entity.type
_entity.pdbx_description
1 polymer ?
#
loop_
_entity_poly.entity_id
_entity_poly.type
_entity_poly.pdbx_seq_one_letter_code
_entity_poly.pdbx_strand_id
1 'polypeptide(L)'
;MAMADAASAVPTQDDKARYETLKKELMQALPKKRAIDKQLAQIEAQIYTLEATYLTETVAHGGGNIIQGFENYLKNQGSGRRRNEIHDQDRIFSNSSLTFQK
;
A
#
# COMPACT_ATOMS: atom_id res chain seq x y z
N MET A 1 -0.48 60.31 17.07
CA MET A 1 0.46 59.27 17.51
C MET A 1 -0.36 58.04 17.84
N ALA A 2 -0.23 57.02 16.99
CA ALA A 2 -1.04 55.82 16.99
C ALA A 2 -0.63 54.87 18.12
N MET A 3 -1.60 54.39 18.89
CA MET A 3 -1.58 53.06 19.50
C MET A 3 -3.00 52.52 19.44
N ALA A 4 -3.34 51.94 18.29
CA ALA A 4 -4.49 51.05 18.20
C ALA A 4 -4.07 49.75 18.88
N ASP A 5 -4.66 49.55 20.05
CA ASP A 5 -4.68 48.34 20.85
C ASP A 5 -4.73 47.10 19.95
N ALA A 6 -3.65 46.31 19.97
CA ALA A 6 -3.66 44.95 19.46
C ALA A 6 -4.49 44.12 20.45
N ALA A 7 -5.82 44.26 20.35
CA ALA A 7 -6.78 43.50 21.12
C ALA A 7 -6.44 42.02 20.92
N SER A 8 -5.85 41.42 21.94
CA SER A 8 -5.77 39.99 22.12
C SER A 8 -7.19 39.46 22.03
N ALA A 9 -7.61 39.00 20.85
CA ALA A 9 -8.93 38.47 20.61
C ALA A 9 -9.10 37.24 21.50
N VAL A 10 -9.73 37.43 22.66
CA VAL A 10 -10.04 36.36 23.59
C VAL A 10 -10.93 35.38 22.84
N PRO A 11 -10.54 34.10 22.70
CA PRO A 11 -11.34 33.12 21.97
C PRO A 11 -12.75 33.08 22.53
N THR A 12 -13.74 33.23 21.65
CA THR A 12 -15.14 33.19 22.05
C THR A 12 -15.49 31.79 22.59
N GLN A 13 -16.59 31.68 23.32
CA GLN A 13 -17.06 30.37 23.83
C GLN A 13 -17.30 29.38 22.68
N ASP A 14 -17.79 29.87 21.53
CA ASP A 14 -17.98 29.08 20.31
C ASP A 14 -16.65 28.61 19.71
N ASP A 15 -15.61 29.46 19.72
CA ASP A 15 -14.27 29.07 19.25
C ASP A 15 -13.66 27.96 20.13
N LYS A 16 -13.86 28.06 21.45
CA LYS A 16 -13.42 27.02 22.40
C LYS A 16 -14.17 25.71 22.18
N ALA A 17 -15.49 25.76 21.93
CA ALA A 17 -16.30 24.58 21.67
C ALA A 17 -15.92 23.88 20.34
N ARG A 18 -15.66 24.68 19.29
CA ARG A 18 -15.15 24.18 18.00
C ARG A 18 -13.78 23.52 18.17
N TYR A 19 -12.87 24.15 18.92
CA TYR A 19 -11.55 23.59 19.20
C TYR A 19 -11.63 22.24 19.92
N GLU A 20 -12.43 22.11 20.97
CA GLU A 20 -12.55 20.83 21.69
C GLU A 20 -13.19 19.74 20.82
N THR A 21 -14.12 20.11 19.92
CA THR A 21 -14.70 19.18 18.94
C THR A 21 -13.62 18.66 17.98
N LEU A 22 -12.88 19.56 17.34
CA LEU A 22 -11.80 19.22 16.40
C LEU A 22 -10.69 18.40 17.08
N LYS A 23 -10.33 18.75 18.31
CA LYS A 23 -9.35 18.01 19.11
C LYS A 23 -9.81 16.59 19.39
N LYS A 24 -11.09 16.40 19.73
CA LYS A 24 -11.67 15.06 19.93
C LYS A 24 -11.67 14.24 18.65
N GLU A 25 -12.04 14.84 17.52
CA GLU A 25 -11.99 14.18 16.21
C GLU A 25 -10.57 13.78 15.84
N LEU A 26 -9.59 14.66 16.04
CA LEU A 26 -8.18 14.37 15.80
C LEU A 26 -7.67 13.21 16.66
N MET A 27 -8.03 13.20 17.95
CA MET A 27 -7.67 12.12 18.87
C MET A 27 -8.24 10.76 18.45
N GLN A 28 -9.39 10.74 17.78
CA GLN A 28 -9.99 9.52 17.23
C GLN A 28 -9.39 9.15 15.86
N ALA A 29 -9.05 10.13 15.03
CA ALA A 29 -8.51 9.92 13.70
C ALA A 29 -7.07 9.36 13.74
N LEU A 30 -6.24 9.81 14.70
CA LEU A 30 -4.85 9.37 14.83
C LEU A 30 -4.68 7.85 15.02
N PRO A 31 -5.34 7.19 16.01
CA PRO A 31 -5.24 5.74 16.16
C PRO A 31 -5.85 5.00 14.97
N LYS A 32 -6.93 5.53 14.37
CA LYS A 32 -7.54 4.95 13.17
C LYS A 32 -6.56 4.95 11.99
N LYS A 33 -5.86 6.07 11.76
CA LYS A 33 -4.81 6.17 10.74
C LYS A 33 -3.72 5.13 10.99
N ARG A 34 -3.19 5.06 12.22
CA ARG A 34 -2.15 4.06 12.59
C ARG A 34 -2.61 2.62 12.36
N ALA A 35 -3.88 2.31 12.64
CA ALA A 35 -4.44 0.98 12.40
C ALA A 35 -4.50 0.66 10.90
N ILE A 36 -4.96 1.61 10.08
CA ILE A 36 -5.01 1.46 8.62
C ILE A 36 -3.59 1.31 8.05
N ASP A 37 -2.64 2.14 8.47
CA ASP A 37 -1.24 2.05 8.03
C ASP A 37 -0.64 0.67 8.34
N LYS A 38 -0.93 0.13 9.54
CA LYS A 38 -0.51 -1.23 9.92
C LYS A 38 -1.17 -2.30 9.05
N GLN A 39 -2.47 -2.19 8.78
CA GLN A 39 -3.19 -3.15 7.93
C GLN A 39 -2.68 -3.11 6.48
N LEU A 40 -2.38 -1.92 5.97
CA LEU A 40 -1.81 -1.74 4.64
C LEU A 40 -0.47 -2.48 4.53
N ALA A 41 0.45 -2.24 5.45
CA ALA A 41 1.76 -2.92 5.48
C ALA A 41 1.63 -4.46 5.58
N GLN A 42 0.64 -4.95 6.32
CA GLN A 42 0.37 -6.39 6.40
C GLN A 42 -0.11 -6.97 5.07
N ILE A 43 -1.04 -6.29 4.38
CA ILE A 43 -1.55 -6.72 3.07
C ILE A 43 -0.43 -6.68 2.03
N GLU A 44 0.37 -5.62 2.03
CA GLU A 44 1.54 -5.46 1.17
C GLU A 44 2.53 -6.62 1.33
N ALA A 45 2.88 -6.99 2.56
CA ALA A 45 3.74 -8.15 2.83
C ALA A 45 3.12 -9.48 2.37
N GLN A 46 1.80 -9.64 2.53
CA GLN A 46 1.06 -10.81 2.05
C GLN A 46 1.08 -10.90 0.52
N ILE A 47 0.83 -9.80 -0.19
CA ILE A 47 0.87 -9.74 -1.65
C ILE A 47 2.24 -10.20 -2.16
N TYR A 48 3.33 -9.67 -1.59
CA TYR A 48 4.68 -10.04 -2.02
C TYR A 48 5.00 -11.52 -1.82
N THR A 49 4.55 -12.09 -0.70
CA THR A 49 4.73 -13.51 -0.39
C THR A 49 3.94 -14.37 -1.36
N LEU A 50 2.68 -14.04 -1.60
CA LEU A 50 1.80 -14.75 -2.53
C LEU A 50 2.33 -14.67 -3.97
N GLU A 51 2.81 -13.50 -4.39
CA GLU A 51 3.47 -13.34 -5.70
C GLU A 51 4.70 -14.21 -5.84
N ALA A 52 5.56 -14.26 -4.81
CA ALA A 52 6.76 -15.09 -4.84
C ALA A 52 6.40 -16.57 -5.05
N THR A 53 5.41 -17.05 -4.30
CA THR A 53 4.90 -18.42 -4.43
C THR A 53 4.32 -18.67 -5.82
N TYR A 54 3.43 -17.80 -6.30
CA TYR A 54 2.79 -17.94 -7.61
C TYR A 54 3.79 -17.94 -8.77
N LEU A 55 4.75 -17.02 -8.78
CA LEU A 55 5.77 -16.97 -9.85
C LEU A 55 6.67 -18.20 -9.81
N THR A 56 7.04 -18.68 -8.62
CA THR A 56 7.88 -19.89 -8.46
C THR A 56 7.17 -21.14 -8.97
N GLU A 57 5.91 -21.34 -8.57
CA GLU A 57 5.11 -22.48 -8.99
C GLU A 57 4.85 -22.45 -10.50
N THR A 58 4.43 -21.31 -11.05
CA THR A 58 4.10 -21.21 -12.48
C THR A 58 5.31 -21.35 -13.40
N VAL A 59 6.51 -20.93 -12.96
CA VAL A 59 7.77 -21.20 -13.66
C VAL A 59 8.12 -22.68 -13.61
N ALA A 60 7.87 -23.38 -12.49
CA ALA A 60 8.13 -24.80 -12.35
C ALA A 60 7.20 -25.67 -13.21
N HIS A 61 5.95 -25.26 -13.42
CA HIS A 61 4.91 -26.06 -14.07
C HIS A 61 4.76 -25.86 -15.59
N GLY A 62 5.77 -25.33 -16.27
CA GLY A 62 5.83 -25.39 -17.74
C GLY A 62 5.33 -24.15 -18.49
N GLY A 63 5.28 -22.99 -17.84
CA GLY A 63 5.33 -21.70 -18.53
C GLY A 63 3.96 -21.15 -18.94
N GLY A 64 3.13 -20.82 -17.96
CA GLY A 64 2.00 -19.94 -18.18
C GLY A 64 1.67 -19.18 -16.90
N ASN A 65 1.67 -17.85 -16.95
CA ASN A 65 1.23 -17.03 -15.82
C ASN A 65 0.67 -15.70 -16.31
N ILE A 66 0.04 -14.94 -15.41
CA ILE A 66 -0.59 -13.67 -15.74
C ILE A 66 0.39 -12.60 -16.27
N ILE A 67 1.69 -12.72 -15.98
CA ILE A 67 2.73 -11.78 -16.42
C ILE A 67 3.16 -12.06 -17.85
N GLN A 68 3.41 -13.34 -18.17
CA GLN A 68 4.02 -13.78 -19.43
C GLN A 68 2.97 -14.34 -20.43
N GLY A 69 1.73 -14.50 -20.00
CA GLY A 69 0.65 -15.10 -20.76
C GLY A 69 0.57 -16.63 -20.61
N PHE A 70 -0.55 -17.21 -21.05
CA PHE A 70 -0.84 -18.64 -20.93
C PHE A 70 -0.61 -19.42 -22.23
N GLU A 71 0.03 -18.82 -23.23
CA GLU A 71 0.25 -19.44 -24.56
C GLU A 71 1.00 -20.77 -24.52
N ASN A 72 1.85 -21.02 -23.51
CA ASN A 72 2.55 -22.30 -23.35
C ASN A 72 1.87 -23.25 -22.36
N TYR A 73 0.82 -22.81 -21.65
CA TYR A 73 0.05 -23.65 -20.73
C TYR A 73 -0.55 -24.87 -21.43
N LEU A 74 -1.10 -24.68 -22.63
CA LEU A 74 -1.69 -25.79 -23.42
C LEU A 74 -0.65 -26.59 -24.21
N LYS A 75 0.53 -26.02 -24.47
CA LYS A 75 1.50 -26.62 -25.41
C LYS A 75 2.34 -27.73 -24.79
N ASN A 76 2.19 -27.99 -23.48
CA ASN A 76 2.85 -29.03 -22.69
C ASN A 76 4.22 -29.43 -23.28
N GLN A 77 5.13 -28.46 -23.37
CA GLN A 77 6.43 -28.68 -24.00
C GLN A 77 7.33 -29.32 -22.97
N GLY A 78 7.54 -30.63 -23.14
CA GLY A 78 8.54 -31.39 -22.43
C GLY A 78 9.87 -30.64 -22.33
N SER A 79 10.41 -30.66 -21.11
CA SER A 79 11.84 -30.58 -20.80
C SER A 79 12.70 -29.85 -21.83
N GLY A 80 12.83 -28.52 -21.73
CA GLY A 80 13.86 -27.82 -22.52
C GLY A 80 13.78 -26.31 -22.62
N ARG A 81 12.66 -25.66 -22.28
CA ARG A 81 12.62 -24.18 -22.31
C ARG A 81 13.27 -23.61 -21.05
N ARG A 82 14.18 -22.66 -21.28
CA ARG A 82 14.95 -21.97 -20.24
C ARG A 82 14.01 -21.55 -19.12
N ARG A 83 14.29 -22.05 -17.91
CA ARG A 83 13.63 -21.64 -16.69
C ARG A 83 13.79 -20.11 -16.60
N ASN A 84 12.72 -19.37 -16.89
CA ASN A 84 12.77 -17.91 -16.78
C ASN A 84 13.04 -17.57 -15.32
N GLU A 85 14.14 -16.87 -15.06
CA GLU A 85 14.43 -16.35 -13.73
C GLU A 85 13.37 -15.32 -13.36
N ILE A 86 12.88 -15.41 -12.12
CA ILE A 86 11.92 -14.46 -11.58
C ILE A 86 12.65 -13.15 -11.32
N HIS A 87 12.25 -12.09 -11.99
CA HIS A 87 12.80 -10.75 -11.78
C HIS A 87 11.87 -9.94 -10.87
N ASP A 88 12.42 -8.95 -10.17
CA ASP A 88 11.61 -8.03 -9.35
C ASP A 88 10.61 -7.23 -10.20
N GLN A 89 10.87 -7.05 -11.50
CA GLN A 89 9.93 -6.43 -12.43
C GLN A 89 8.67 -7.29 -12.66
N ASP A 90 8.75 -8.62 -12.49
CA ASP A 90 7.61 -9.53 -12.67
C ASP A 90 6.60 -9.45 -11.51
N ARG A 91 6.95 -8.78 -10.41
CA ARG A 91 6.11 -8.58 -9.22
C ARG A 91 5.15 -7.41 -9.39
N ILE A 92 4.32 -7.46 -10.42
CA ILE A 92 3.45 -6.35 -10.83
C ILE A 92 2.46 -5.92 -9.74
N PHE A 93 2.04 -6.82 -8.84
CA PHE A 93 1.10 -6.48 -7.78
C PHE A 93 1.82 -5.74 -6.65
N SER A 94 3.00 -6.19 -6.22
CA SER A 94 3.83 -5.43 -5.26
C SER A 94 4.25 -4.08 -5.85
N ASN A 95 4.68 -4.05 -7.12
CA ASN A 95 5.11 -2.83 -7.81
C ASN A 95 3.96 -1.85 -8.09
N SER A 96 2.69 -2.28 -7.93
CA SER A 96 1.53 -1.39 -8.01
C SER A 96 1.37 -0.48 -6.78
N SER A 97 2.07 -0.79 -5.68
CA SER A 97 2.10 0.04 -4.48
C SER A 97 3.42 0.80 -4.34
N LEU A 98 3.33 2.13 -4.20
CA LEU A 98 4.48 3.00 -3.93
C LEU A 98 5.02 2.87 -2.50
N THR A 99 4.27 2.24 -1.60
CA THR A 99 4.64 2.07 -0.19
C THR A 99 5.22 0.70 0.12
N PHE A 100 5.09 -0.29 -0.78
CA PHE A 100 5.56 -1.65 -0.55
C PHE A 100 7.07 -1.74 -0.24
N GLN A 101 7.89 -0.88 -0.85
CA GLN A 101 9.36 -0.85 -0.64
C GLN A 101 9.81 0.07 0.50
N LYS A 102 8.91 0.84 1.11
CA LYS A 102 9.24 1.80 2.18
C LYS A 102 9.14 1.15 3.56
#